data_AF-A0A7C1CER8-F1
#
_entry.id   AF-A0A7C1CER8-F1
#
_cell.length_a   1.000
_cell.length_b   1.000
_cell.length_c   1.000
_cell.angle_alpha   90.00
_cell.angle_beta   90.00
_cell.angle_gamma   90.00
#
_symmetry.space_group_name_H-M   'P 1'
#
loop_
_entity.id
_entity.type
_entity.pdbx_description
1 polymer ?
#
loop_
_entity_poly.entity_id
_entity_poly.type
_entity_poly.pdbx_seq_one_letter_code
_entity_poly.pdbx_strand_id
1 'polypeptide(L)'
;FSEMKTFILMQRAREGFDRRVNAQLALDMATRNGGLALDSSGKLGVISPGAYADLVLVDLTLPYMLPSEKVLDNLVFSGGCRAVRHVIVNGELLVYDGRLRNEELYRRALEEFNEAAKRVSYK
;
A
#
# COMPACT_ATOMS: atom_id res chain seq x y z
N PHE A 1 1.04 -2.60 -3.77
CA PHE A 1 0.13 -2.23 -4.89
C PHE A 1 0.09 -3.36 -5.91
N SER A 2 1.24 -3.73 -6.47
CA SER A 2 1.44 -4.90 -7.34
C SER A 2 0.79 -6.18 -6.81
N GLU A 3 0.86 -6.39 -5.50
CA GLU A 3 0.37 -7.59 -4.81
C GLU A 3 -1.15 -7.73 -4.94
N MET A 4 -1.89 -6.62 -4.84
CA MET A 4 -3.35 -6.61 -5.03
C MET A 4 -3.73 -7.03 -6.46
N LYS A 5 -3.03 -6.46 -7.46
CA LYS A 5 -3.21 -6.83 -8.88
C LYS A 5 -2.86 -8.30 -9.12
N THR A 6 -1.72 -8.74 -8.62
CA THR A 6 -1.25 -10.13 -8.75
C THR A 6 -2.26 -11.09 -8.15
N PHE A 7 -2.77 -10.81 -6.95
CA PHE A 7 -3.82 -11.62 -6.31
C PHE A 7 -5.03 -11.80 -7.23
N ILE A 8 -5.60 -10.70 -7.75
CA ILE A 8 -6.79 -10.78 -8.61
C ILE A 8 -6.50 -11.59 -9.89
N LEU A 9 -5.38 -11.30 -10.56
CA LEU A 9 -5.04 -11.95 -11.82
C LEU A 9 -4.75 -13.45 -11.63
N MET A 10 -4.05 -13.82 -10.55
CA MET A 10 -3.78 -15.22 -10.23
C MET A 10 -5.05 -15.99 -9.89
N GLN A 11 -5.95 -15.40 -9.10
CA GLN A 11 -7.23 -16.04 -8.80
C GLN A 11 -8.06 -16.25 -10.07
N ARG A 12 -8.11 -15.25 -10.96
CA ARG A 12 -8.82 -15.39 -12.24
C ARG A 12 -8.19 -16.41 -13.17
N ALA A 13 -6.86 -16.50 -13.19
CA ALA A 13 -6.15 -17.50 -14.00
C ALA A 13 -6.44 -18.92 -13.53
N ARG A 14 -6.62 -19.12 -12.23
CA ARG A 14 -6.85 -20.45 -11.62
C ARG A 14 -8.32 -20.87 -11.63
N GLU A 15 -9.23 -19.98 -11.22
CA GLU A 15 -10.63 -20.30 -10.95
C GLU A 15 -11.60 -19.72 -12.01
N GLY A 16 -11.08 -18.97 -12.99
CA GLY A 16 -11.88 -18.25 -13.98
C GLY A 16 -12.40 -16.90 -13.47
N PHE A 17 -13.24 -16.25 -14.27
CA PHE A 17 -13.77 -14.93 -13.91
C PHE A 17 -14.84 -15.03 -12.81
N ASP A 18 -14.55 -14.47 -11.64
CA ASP A 18 -15.50 -14.28 -10.55
C ASP A 18 -15.62 -12.79 -10.20
N ARG A 19 -16.84 -12.26 -10.29
CA ARG A 19 -17.15 -10.86 -9.94
C ARG A 19 -16.89 -10.51 -8.47
N ARG A 20 -16.84 -11.52 -7.59
CA ARG A 20 -16.50 -11.36 -6.17
C ARG A 20 -15.02 -11.04 -5.98
N VAL A 21 -14.15 -11.49 -6.89
CA VAL A 21 -12.72 -11.17 -6.90
C VAL A 21 -12.49 -9.86 -7.67
N ASN A 22 -12.68 -8.75 -6.96
CA ASN A 22 -12.63 -7.39 -7.49
C ASN A 22 -11.67 -6.49 -6.70
N ALA A 23 -11.53 -5.23 -7.14
CA ALA A 23 -10.62 -4.25 -6.56
C ALA A 23 -10.95 -3.95 -5.08
N GLN A 24 -12.24 -3.88 -4.71
CA GLN A 24 -12.64 -3.68 -3.32
C GLN A 24 -12.17 -4.82 -2.43
N LEU A 25 -12.39 -6.08 -2.84
CA LEU A 25 -11.92 -7.24 -2.06
C LEU A 25 -10.40 -7.20 -1.85
N ALA A 26 -9.64 -6.88 -2.90
CA ALA A 26 -8.19 -6.78 -2.80
C ALA A 26 -7.74 -5.65 -1.86
N LEU A 27 -8.43 -4.50 -1.88
CA LEU A 27 -8.16 -3.39 -0.96
C LEU A 27 -8.53 -3.76 0.48
N ASP A 28 -9.67 -4.42 0.70
CA ASP A 28 -10.08 -4.89 2.04
C ASP A 28 -9.07 -5.88 2.60
N MET A 29 -8.55 -6.79 1.76
CA MET A 29 -7.46 -7.71 2.13
C MET A 29 -6.18 -6.96 2.50
N ALA A 30 -5.82 -5.92 1.76
CA ALA A 30 -4.63 -5.12 2.02
C ALA A 30 -4.77 -4.15 3.22
N THR A 31 -6.01 -3.88 3.67
CA THR A 31 -6.31 -2.92 4.75
C THR A 31 -7.07 -3.59 5.89
N ARG A 32 -8.41 -3.50 5.92
CA ARG A 32 -9.25 -3.96 7.04
C ARG A 32 -9.03 -5.42 7.44
N ASN A 33 -9.01 -6.34 6.49
CA ASN A 33 -8.90 -7.77 6.79
C ASN A 33 -7.46 -8.13 7.19
N GLY A 34 -6.45 -7.51 6.56
CA GLY A 34 -5.05 -7.63 6.99
C GLY A 34 -4.84 -7.05 8.39
N GLY A 35 -5.45 -5.91 8.68
CA GLY A 35 -5.48 -5.28 9.99
C GLY A 35 -6.11 -6.19 11.04
N LEU A 36 -7.29 -6.75 10.76
CA LEU A 36 -7.97 -7.70 11.65
C LEU A 36 -7.15 -8.98 11.89
N ALA A 37 -6.40 -9.44 10.88
CA ALA A 37 -5.54 -10.61 11.02
C ALA A 37 -4.33 -10.38 11.93
N LEU A 38 -3.85 -9.14 12.04
CA LEU A 38 -2.70 -8.76 12.87
C LEU A 38 -3.11 -8.17 14.23
N ASP A 39 -4.26 -7.51 14.29
CA ASP A 39 -4.81 -6.86 15.47
C ASP A 39 -6.33 -7.12 15.57
N SER A 40 -6.69 -7.94 16.55
CA SER A 40 -8.08 -8.32 16.84
C SER A 40 -8.93 -7.17 17.41
N SER A 41 -8.34 -6.02 17.76
CA SER A 41 -9.07 -4.86 18.27
C SER A 41 -10.01 -4.22 17.23
N GLY A 42 -9.79 -4.52 15.94
CA GLY A 42 -10.53 -3.93 14.82
C GLY A 42 -10.19 -2.45 14.57
N LYS A 43 -9.13 -1.92 15.18
CA LYS A 43 -8.69 -0.53 15.03
C LYS A 43 -7.67 -0.30 13.91
N LEU A 44 -7.05 -1.37 13.40
CA LEU A 44 -6.03 -1.30 12.35
C LEU A 44 -6.65 -1.49 10.96
N GLY A 45 -6.19 -0.70 9.99
CA GLY A 45 -6.61 -0.83 8.58
C GLY A 45 -8.01 -0.29 8.28
N VAL A 46 -8.59 0.53 9.17
CA VAL A 46 -9.91 1.14 9.01
C VAL A 46 -9.86 2.64 9.30
N ILE A 47 -10.73 3.41 8.63
CA ILE A 47 -10.92 4.83 8.89
C ILE A 47 -12.22 5.00 9.68
N SER A 48 -12.11 5.04 11.00
CA SER A 48 -13.24 5.25 11.91
C SER A 48 -12.78 5.94 13.19
N PRO A 49 -13.66 6.66 13.91
CA PRO A 49 -13.32 7.23 15.21
C PRO A 49 -12.75 6.17 16.17
N GLY A 50 -11.62 6.49 16.82
CA GLY A 50 -10.94 5.58 17.76
C GLY A 50 -10.04 4.51 17.14
N ALA A 51 -9.95 4.45 15.80
CA ALA A 51 -8.95 3.65 15.08
C ALA A 51 -7.55 4.30 15.15
N TYR A 52 -6.50 3.53 14.81
CA TYR A 52 -5.17 4.11 14.64
C TYR A 52 -5.17 5.11 13.49
N ALA A 53 -4.45 6.22 13.65
CA ALA A 53 -4.32 7.24 12.62
C ALA A 53 -3.25 6.85 11.58
N ASP A 54 -3.48 5.72 10.93
CA ASP A 54 -2.65 5.16 9.86
C ASP A 54 -3.29 5.45 8.51
N LEU A 55 -2.76 6.43 7.78
CA LEU A 55 -3.36 6.95 6.56
C LEU A 55 -2.34 7.05 5.44
N VAL A 56 -2.77 6.71 4.22
CA VAL A 56 -1.99 6.88 2.99
C VAL A 56 -2.79 7.77 2.04
N LEU A 57 -2.20 8.87 1.61
CA LEU A 57 -2.79 9.77 0.62
C LEU A 57 -2.19 9.46 -0.75
N VAL A 58 -3.07 9.21 -1.72
CA VAL A 58 -2.71 8.81 -3.08
C VAL A 58 -3.12 9.89 -4.07
N ASP A 59 -2.22 10.27 -4.97
CA ASP A 59 -2.47 11.20 -6.06
C ASP A 59 -3.16 10.49 -7.23
N LEU A 60 -4.44 10.78 -7.41
CA LEU A 60 -5.29 10.23 -8.47
C LEU A 60 -5.25 11.06 -9.75
N THR A 61 -4.50 12.17 -9.78
CA THR A 61 -4.39 13.07 -10.95
C THR A 61 -3.30 12.64 -11.92
N LEU A 62 -2.48 11.66 -11.54
CA LEU A 62 -1.40 11.15 -12.37
C LEU A 62 -1.92 10.51 -13.66
N PRO A 63 -1.24 10.65 -14.81
CA PRO A 63 -1.77 10.18 -16.11
C PRO A 63 -2.19 8.71 -16.15
N TYR A 64 -1.48 7.83 -15.43
CA TYR A 64 -1.80 6.40 -15.36
C TYR A 64 -2.96 6.06 -14.41
N MET A 65 -3.49 7.05 -13.69
CA MET A 65 -4.66 6.95 -12.80
C MET A 65 -5.93 7.52 -13.46
N LEU A 66 -5.86 7.96 -14.72
CA LEU A 66 -6.97 8.50 -15.48
C LEU A 66 -7.63 7.44 -16.38
N PRO A 67 -8.96 7.49 -16.59
CA PRO A 67 -9.90 8.46 -16.02
C PRO A 67 -10.20 8.18 -14.54
N SER A 68 -10.33 9.23 -13.73
CA SER A 68 -10.36 9.11 -12.26
C SER A 68 -11.70 8.63 -11.69
N GLU A 69 -12.73 8.39 -12.52
CA GLU A 69 -14.03 7.91 -12.02
C GLU A 69 -13.96 6.50 -11.43
N LYS A 70 -13.00 5.67 -11.88
CA LYS A 70 -12.80 4.30 -11.40
C LYS A 70 -11.67 4.21 -10.37
N VAL A 71 -11.76 5.01 -9.30
CA VAL A 71 -10.70 5.17 -8.29
C VAL A 71 -10.14 3.83 -7.78
N LEU A 72 -11.02 2.89 -7.39
CA LEU A 72 -10.58 1.60 -6.84
C LEU A 72 -9.87 0.72 -7.88
N ASP A 73 -10.41 0.65 -9.09
CA ASP A 73 -9.77 -0.11 -10.16
C ASP A 73 -8.41 0.51 -10.52
N ASN A 74 -8.34 1.83 -10.61
CA ASN A 74 -7.09 2.53 -10.89
C ASN A 74 -6.08 2.30 -9.77
N LEU A 75 -6.49 2.37 -8.51
CA LEU A 75 -5.64 2.10 -7.35
C LEU A 75 -5.04 0.69 -7.39
N VAL A 76 -5.86 -0.32 -7.71
CA VAL A 76 -5.44 -1.72 -7.69
C VAL A 76 -4.66 -2.12 -8.94
N PHE A 77 -5.12 -1.76 -10.14
CA PHE A 77 -4.57 -2.25 -11.40
C PHE A 77 -3.48 -1.36 -12.00
N SER A 78 -3.49 -0.06 -11.69
CA SER A 78 -2.58 0.95 -12.24
C SER A 78 -1.74 1.67 -11.18
N GLY A 79 -2.18 1.65 -9.92
CA GLY A 79 -1.52 2.33 -8.82
C GLY A 79 -0.13 1.77 -8.52
N GLY A 80 0.70 2.61 -7.91
CA GLY A 80 2.07 2.26 -7.54
C GLY A 80 2.64 3.19 -6.48
N CYS A 81 3.84 2.89 -6.00
CA CYS A 81 4.49 3.68 -4.95
C CYS A 81 4.65 5.16 -5.31
N ARG A 82 4.80 5.48 -6.59
CA ARG A 82 4.92 6.86 -7.10
C ARG A 82 3.64 7.68 -6.98
N ALA A 83 2.49 7.03 -6.78
CA ALA A 83 1.22 7.72 -6.54
C ALA A 83 1.04 8.08 -5.06
N VAL A 84 1.85 7.52 -4.15
CA VAL A 84 1.76 7.84 -2.72
C VAL A 84 2.38 9.20 -2.46
N ARG A 85 1.56 10.13 -1.98
CA ARG A 85 1.93 11.53 -1.76
C ARG A 85 2.27 11.78 -0.29
N HIS A 86 1.44 11.27 0.63
CA HIS A 86 1.67 11.39 2.08
C HIS A 86 1.41 10.07 2.79
N VAL A 87 2.16 9.81 3.87
CA VAL A 87 1.97 8.64 4.75
C VAL A 87 2.00 9.12 6.19
N ILE A 88 0.94 8.78 6.92
CA ILE A 88 0.75 9.09 8.34
C ILE A 88 0.70 7.75 9.08
N VAL A 89 1.46 7.62 10.16
CA VAL A 89 1.47 6.43 11.02
C VAL A 89 1.25 6.88 12.46
N ASN A 90 0.22 6.36 13.11
CA ASN A 90 -0.21 6.73 14.45
C ASN A 90 -0.31 8.26 14.66
N GLY A 91 -0.78 8.97 13.63
CA GLY A 91 -0.93 10.43 13.64
C GLY A 91 0.33 11.23 13.30
N GLU A 92 1.48 10.58 13.13
CA GLU A 92 2.73 11.22 12.70
C GLU A 92 2.88 11.19 11.18
N LEU A 93 3.07 12.36 10.56
CA LEU A 93 3.37 12.47 9.13
C LEU A 93 4.83 12.07 8.85
N LEU A 94 5.01 10.88 8.27
CA LEU A 94 6.32 10.29 7.96
C LEU A 94 6.77 10.53 6.53
N VAL A 95 5.85 10.55 5.57
CA VAL A 95 6.13 10.87 4.16
C VAL A 95 5.35 12.12 3.79
N TYR A 96 6.04 13.11 3.24
CA TYR A 96 5.45 14.34 2.72
C TYR A 96 5.91 14.59 1.29
N ASP A 97 4.94 14.77 0.38
CA ASP A 97 5.18 15.03 -1.05
C ASP A 97 6.08 13.97 -1.71
N GLY A 98 5.80 12.69 -1.39
CA GLY A 98 6.52 11.55 -1.93
C GLY A 98 7.93 11.34 -1.37
N ARG A 99 8.32 12.08 -0.33
CA ARG A 99 9.65 11.99 0.31
C ARG A 99 9.53 11.69 1.80
N LEU A 100 10.43 10.85 2.31
CA LEU A 100 10.52 10.60 3.75
C LEU A 100 10.89 11.91 4.44
N ARG A 101 10.14 12.28 5.49
CA ARG A 101 10.36 13.53 6.22
C ARG A 101 11.67 13.53 7.01
N ASN A 102 12.11 12.34 7.45
CA ASN A 102 13.34 12.15 8.19
C ASN A 102 14.47 11.68 7.24
N GLU A 103 15.24 12.64 6.71
CA GLU A 103 16.34 12.33 5.79
C GLU A 103 17.48 11.53 6.44
N GLU A 104 17.73 11.73 7.73
CA GLU A 104 18.75 10.98 8.48
C GLU A 104 18.36 9.50 8.57
N LEU A 105 17.11 9.23 8.94
CA LEU A 105 16.56 7.87 8.95
C LEU A 105 16.65 7.22 7.57
N TYR A 106 16.32 7.97 6.52
CA TYR A 106 16.44 7.47 5.15
C TYR A 106 17.89 7.09 4.80
N ARG A 107 18.86 7.94 5.12
CA ARG A 107 20.28 7.68 4.84
C ARG A 107 20.78 6.44 5.59
N ARG A 108 20.50 6.35 6.88
CA ARG A 108 20.86 5.19 7.70
C ARG A 108 20.25 3.90 7.18
N ALA A 109 18.98 3.92 6.80
CA ALA A 109 18.31 2.76 6.23
C ALA A 109 18.97 2.30 4.91
N LEU A 110 19.41 3.23 4.06
CA LEU A 110 20.14 2.89 2.83
C LEU A 110 21.51 2.27 3.10
N GLU A 111 22.24 2.79 4.07
CA GLU A 111 23.55 2.26 4.46
C GLU A 111 23.42 0.83 5.00
N GLU A 112 22.51 0.62 5.96
CA GLU A 112 22.21 -0.68 6.55
C GLU A 112 21.74 -1.69 5.48
N PHE A 113 20.85 -1.26 4.57
CA PHE A 113 20.37 -2.09 3.47
C PHE A 113 21.52 -2.50 2.53
N ASN A 114 22.40 -1.58 2.16
CA ASN A 114 23.53 -1.86 1.29
C ASN A 114 24.54 -2.83 1.94
N GLU A 115 24.79 -2.68 3.23
CA GLU A 115 25.62 -3.65 3.97
C GLU A 115 24.99 -5.04 4.02
N ALA A 116 23.70 -5.12 4.32
CA ALA A 116 22.96 -6.38 4.34
C ALA A 116 22.97 -7.04 2.95
N ALA A 117 22.73 -6.28 1.89
CA ALA A 117 22.74 -6.77 0.51
C ALA A 117 24.12 -7.35 0.13
N LYS A 118 25.22 -6.67 0.50
CA LYS A 118 26.57 -7.21 0.30
C LYS A 118 26.75 -8.56 1.00
N ARG A 119 26.35 -8.67 2.28
CA ARG A 119 26.47 -9.94 3.03
C ARG A 119 25.73 -11.11 2.39
N VAL A 120 24.60 -10.85 1.73
CA VAL A 120 23.82 -11.87 1.01
C VAL A 120 24.43 -12.19 -0.35
N SER A 121 24.91 -11.20 -1.10
CA SER A 121 25.49 -11.41 -2.44
C SER A 121 26.86 -12.09 -2.43
N TYR A 122 27.59 -12.05 -1.31
CA TYR A 122 28.88 -12.73 -1.14
C TYR A 122 28.75 -14.11 -0.45
N LYS A 123 27.54 -14.64 -0.33
CA LYS A 123 27.26 -16.05 0.01
C LYS A 123 26.85 -16.81 -1.24
#